data_AF-A0A0C2VLZ0-F1
#
_entry.id   AF-A0A0C2VLZ0-F1
#
_cell.length_a   1.000
_cell.length_b   1.000
_cell.length_c   1.000
_cell.angle_alpha   90.00
_cell.angle_beta   90.00
_cell.angle_gamma   90.00
#
_symmetry.space_group_name_H-M   'P 1'
#
loop_
_entity.id
_entity.type
_entity.pdbx_description
1 polymer ?
#
loop_
_entity_poly.entity_id
_entity_poly.type
_entity_poly.pdbx_seq_one_letter_code
_entity_poly.pdbx_strand_id
1 'polypeptide(L)'
;MDEHFFQKHCPDYAPAFIYTEQIDDINYIVCNDLESLLWLGNQLALEFHIPFQTRKNNFPTEIVFDLDPPSVKEFTLAVEAALRMKAIFDQFHLQSFVKTSGGKGLQVYIPLPDDTFSYEDIRIFIEFVCHFICEQEPHWFTTERLKKNRNNKLYLDYVQHGEGKTIIAPYSPRGNEQGLIATPLKWDEVGDSIIPDLFTMQTVL
;
A
#
# COMPACT_ATOMS: atom_id res chain seq x y z
N MET A 1 -26.97 -0.37 -4.45
CA MET A 1 -25.56 -0.04 -4.26
C MET A 1 -25.40 0.15 -2.78
N ASP A 2 -24.71 -0.77 -2.12
CA ASP A 2 -24.46 -0.65 -0.69
C ASP A 2 -23.46 0.49 -0.46
N GLU A 3 -23.81 1.40 0.44
CA GLU A 3 -22.99 2.57 0.78
C GLU A 3 -21.77 2.12 1.57
N HIS A 4 -20.60 2.62 1.20
CA HIS A 4 -19.35 2.47 1.96
C HIS A 4 -18.88 3.86 2.38
N PHE A 5 -18.17 3.94 3.51
CA PHE A 5 -17.62 5.19 4.00
C PHE A 5 -16.21 4.97 4.57
N PHE A 6 -15.41 6.03 4.56
CA PHE A 6 -14.07 6.03 5.12
C PHE A 6 -14.08 6.87 6.41
N GLN A 7 -13.74 6.27 7.54
CA GLN A 7 -13.74 6.95 8.84
C GLN A 7 -12.30 7.16 9.33
N LYS A 8 -11.96 8.42 9.62
CA LYS A 8 -10.69 8.80 10.25
C LYS A 8 -10.84 9.13 11.73
N HIS A 9 -11.89 9.87 12.07
CA HIS A 9 -12.13 10.34 13.43
C HIS A 9 -12.79 9.24 14.27
N CYS A 10 -12.23 8.98 15.45
CA CYS A 10 -12.80 8.07 16.45
C CYS A 10 -14.21 8.55 16.85
N PRO A 11 -15.23 7.68 16.81
CA PRO A 11 -16.58 8.10 17.15
C PRO A 11 -16.74 8.34 18.66
N ASP A 12 -17.64 9.25 19.05
CA ASP A 12 -17.90 9.60 20.46
C ASP A 12 -18.36 8.41 21.32
N TYR A 13 -18.93 7.38 20.70
CA TYR A 13 -19.38 6.17 21.39
C TYR A 13 -18.28 5.13 21.62
N ALA A 14 -17.04 5.39 21.18
CA ALA A 14 -15.95 4.45 21.33
C ALA A 14 -15.71 4.13 22.83
N PRO A 15 -15.55 2.84 23.19
CA PRO A 15 -15.22 2.46 24.57
C PRO A 15 -13.94 3.10 25.08
N ALA A 16 -13.84 3.31 26.39
CA ALA A 16 -12.67 3.96 27.01
C ALA A 16 -11.34 3.21 26.84
N PHE A 17 -11.36 1.93 26.44
CA PHE A 17 -10.15 1.17 26.14
C PHE A 17 -9.60 1.45 24.74
N ILE A 18 -10.39 2.07 23.85
CA ILE A 18 -9.92 2.46 22.52
C ILE A 18 -8.98 3.65 22.66
N TYR A 19 -7.71 3.40 22.38
CA TYR A 19 -6.68 4.43 22.40
C TYR A 19 -6.72 5.25 21.11
N THR A 20 -6.54 6.57 21.26
CA THR A 20 -6.46 7.50 20.14
C THR A 20 -5.20 8.36 20.21
N GLU A 21 -4.71 8.77 19.04
CA GLU A 21 -3.70 9.82 18.90
C GLU A 21 -4.35 11.01 18.20
N GLN A 22 -4.22 12.20 18.78
CA GLN A 22 -4.72 13.42 18.18
C GLN A 22 -3.66 13.98 17.22
N ILE A 23 -4.01 14.06 15.95
CA ILE A 23 -3.20 14.73 14.92
C ILE A 23 -4.10 15.80 14.30
N ASP A 24 -3.65 17.05 14.40
CA ASP A 24 -4.47 18.24 14.18
C ASP A 24 -5.76 18.18 15.03
N ASP A 25 -6.93 18.20 14.38
CA ASP A 25 -8.25 18.13 15.02
C ASP A 25 -8.91 16.74 14.86
N ILE A 26 -8.14 15.71 14.50
CA ILE A 26 -8.64 14.35 14.28
C ILE A 26 -8.07 13.41 15.35
N ASN A 27 -8.97 12.74 16.08
CA ASN A 27 -8.63 11.63 16.96
C ASN A 27 -8.55 10.34 16.13
N TYR A 28 -7.35 9.93 15.76
CA TYR A 28 -7.13 8.68 15.03
C TYR A 28 -7.15 7.50 15.99
N ILE A 29 -7.90 6.45 15.65
CA ILE A 29 -7.87 5.18 16.40
C ILE A 29 -6.52 4.49 16.17
N VAL A 30 -5.86 4.09 17.25
CA VAL A 30 -4.67 3.22 17.16
C VAL A 30 -5.09 1.80 17.48
N CYS A 31 -4.97 0.91 16.50
CA CYS A 31 -5.17 -0.52 16.71
C CYS A 31 -3.86 -1.15 17.21
N ASN A 32 -3.63 -1.13 18.52
CA ASN A 32 -2.38 -1.60 19.16
C ASN A 32 -2.54 -2.88 19.98
N ASP A 33 -3.73 -3.45 20.02
CA ASP A 33 -4.03 -4.70 20.73
C ASP A 33 -5.22 -5.44 20.10
N LEU A 34 -5.46 -6.66 20.59
CA LEU A 34 -6.52 -7.53 20.10
C LEU A 34 -7.92 -6.98 20.40
N GLU A 35 -8.11 -6.32 21.55
CA GLU A 35 -9.41 -5.77 21.94
C GLU A 35 -9.85 -4.66 20.98
N SER A 36 -8.92 -3.77 20.62
CA SER A 36 -9.14 -2.72 19.63
C SER A 36 -9.48 -3.31 18.25
N LEU A 37 -8.75 -4.36 17.82
CA LEU A 37 -9.02 -5.03 16.54
C LEU A 37 -10.41 -5.68 16.51
N LEU A 38 -10.80 -6.40 17.58
CA LEU A 38 -12.11 -7.03 17.68
C LEU A 38 -13.24 -5.99 17.72
N TRP A 39 -13.02 -4.88 18.43
CA TRP A 39 -14.00 -3.78 18.45
C TRP A 39 -14.19 -3.16 17.07
N LEU A 40 -13.11 -2.91 16.33
CA LEU A 40 -13.18 -2.41 14.94
C LEU A 40 -13.96 -3.38 14.04
N GLY A 41 -13.71 -4.69 14.16
CA GLY A 41 -14.50 -5.70 13.45
C GLY A 41 -15.99 -5.65 13.80
N ASN A 42 -16.32 -5.44 15.09
CA ASN A 42 -17.71 -5.25 15.54
C ASN A 42 -18.33 -3.93 15.00
N GLN A 43 -17.53 -2.93 14.64
CA GLN A 43 -17.97 -1.72 13.95
C GLN A 43 -18.10 -1.90 12.42
N LEU A 44 -17.98 -3.14 11.92
CA LEU A 44 -17.97 -3.47 10.49
C LEU A 44 -16.81 -2.82 9.72
N ALA A 45 -15.70 -2.49 10.41
CA ALA A 45 -14.49 -2.04 9.74
C ALA A 45 -13.88 -3.21 8.95
N LEU A 46 -13.90 -3.07 7.62
CA LEU A 46 -13.41 -4.10 6.71
C LEU A 46 -12.03 -3.77 6.11
N GLU A 47 -11.77 -2.49 5.82
CA GLU A 47 -10.47 -2.05 5.30
C GLU A 47 -9.73 -1.20 6.34
N PHE A 48 -8.53 -1.64 6.72
CA PHE A 48 -7.64 -0.91 7.60
C PHE A 48 -6.59 -0.19 6.77
N HIS A 49 -6.57 1.14 6.82
CA HIS A 49 -5.60 1.96 6.12
C HIS A 49 -4.72 2.68 7.14
N ILE A 50 -3.40 2.57 6.97
CA ILE A 50 -2.39 3.10 7.88
C ILE A 50 -1.52 4.17 7.19
N PRO A 51 -1.02 5.18 7.92
CA PRO A 51 -0.05 6.13 7.40
C PRO A 51 1.33 5.47 7.22
N PHE A 52 2.25 6.17 6.56
CA PHE A 52 3.63 5.70 6.30
C PHE A 52 4.61 5.98 7.46
N GLN A 53 4.11 6.42 8.61
CA GLN A 53 4.87 6.69 9.83
C GLN A 53 4.19 6.07 11.04
N THR A 54 4.96 5.69 12.05
CA THR A 54 4.38 5.26 13.33
C THR A 54 4.05 6.46 14.20
N ARG A 55 3.20 6.26 15.23
CA ARG A 55 2.89 7.29 16.23
C ARG A 55 4.11 7.82 17.01
N LYS A 56 5.26 7.15 16.92
CA LYS A 56 6.49 7.52 17.62
C LYS A 56 7.43 8.35 16.75
N ASN A 57 7.14 8.49 15.46
CA ASN A 57 8.03 9.12 14.49
C ASN A 57 7.34 10.33 13.86
N ASN A 58 8.13 11.37 13.62
CA ASN A 58 7.69 12.57 12.90
C ASN A 58 7.83 12.37 11.40
N PHE A 59 8.75 11.49 10.98
CA PHE A 59 9.01 11.17 9.59
C PHE A 59 8.55 9.76 9.22
N PRO A 60 8.31 9.49 7.92
CA PRO A 60 7.96 8.16 7.42
C PRO A 60 9.01 7.12 7.75
N THR A 61 8.53 5.93 8.11
CA THR A 61 9.35 4.76 8.46
C THR A 61 9.47 3.76 7.30
N GLU A 62 8.82 4.03 6.17
CA GLU A 62 8.85 3.18 4.98
C GLU A 62 8.59 3.96 3.69
N ILE A 63 9.22 3.52 2.60
CA ILE A 63 8.89 3.88 1.22
C ILE A 63 7.94 2.83 0.69
N VAL A 64 6.88 3.25 -0.01
CA VAL A 64 5.95 2.32 -0.67
C VAL A 64 5.73 2.71 -2.11
N PHE A 65 5.92 1.74 -3.01
CA PHE A 65 5.56 1.82 -4.42
C PHE A 65 4.24 1.07 -4.62
N ASP A 66 3.16 1.80 -4.90
CA ASP A 66 1.83 1.23 -5.21
C ASP A 66 1.71 0.99 -6.72
N LEU A 67 1.69 -0.28 -7.11
CA LEU A 67 1.72 -0.74 -8.49
C LEU A 67 0.30 -1.11 -8.92
N ASP A 68 -0.42 -0.13 -9.48
CA ASP A 68 -1.83 -0.26 -9.86
C ASP A 68 -1.99 -0.43 -11.39
N PRO A 69 -2.15 -1.67 -11.90
CA PRO A 69 -2.31 -1.91 -13.33
C PRO A 69 -3.67 -1.40 -13.84
N PRO A 70 -3.85 -1.23 -15.16
CA PRO A 70 -5.11 -0.74 -15.74
C PRO A 70 -6.34 -1.57 -15.33
N SER A 71 -6.21 -2.89 -15.28
CA SER A 71 -7.19 -3.84 -14.75
C SER A 71 -6.51 -5.08 -14.16
N VAL A 72 -7.31 -5.96 -13.53
CA VAL A 72 -6.84 -7.26 -13.00
C VAL A 72 -6.23 -8.13 -14.10
N LYS A 73 -6.69 -8.02 -15.35
CA LYS A 73 -6.15 -8.79 -16.49
C LYS A 73 -4.70 -8.41 -16.81
N GLU A 74 -4.30 -7.19 -16.48
CA GLU A 74 -2.93 -6.70 -16.66
C GLU A 74 -2.12 -6.76 -15.36
N PHE A 75 -2.49 -7.62 -14.41
CA PHE A 75 -1.75 -7.82 -13.15
C PHE A 75 -0.27 -8.14 -13.36
N THR A 76 0.06 -8.83 -14.45
CA THR A 76 1.45 -9.12 -14.84
C THR A 76 2.30 -7.86 -15.00
N LEU A 77 1.72 -6.71 -15.38
CA LEU A 77 2.48 -5.45 -15.40
C LEU A 77 2.96 -5.04 -14.00
N ALA A 78 2.15 -5.29 -12.96
CA ALA A 78 2.54 -5.00 -11.58
C ALA A 78 3.63 -5.96 -11.09
N VAL A 79 3.53 -7.25 -11.47
CA VAL A 79 4.56 -8.26 -11.19
C VAL A 79 5.89 -7.84 -11.82
N GLU A 80 5.88 -7.48 -13.11
CA GLU A 80 7.07 -7.04 -13.84
C GLU A 80 7.70 -5.77 -13.25
N ALA A 81 6.88 -4.78 -12.88
CA ALA A 81 7.36 -3.59 -12.19
C ALA A 81 7.99 -3.94 -10.83
N ALA A 82 7.35 -4.81 -10.04
CA ALA A 82 7.84 -5.23 -8.73
C ALA A 82 9.19 -5.96 -8.82
N LEU A 83 9.33 -6.89 -9.78
CA LEU A 83 10.58 -7.63 -10.00
C LEU A 83 11.73 -6.71 -10.45
N ARG A 84 11.44 -5.71 -11.28
CA ARG A 84 12.44 -4.69 -11.68
C ARG A 84 12.85 -3.81 -10.52
N MET A 85 11.89 -3.36 -9.71
CA MET A 85 12.17 -2.63 -8.48
C MET A 85 13.05 -3.46 -7.53
N LYS A 86 12.72 -4.75 -7.32
CA LYS A 86 13.53 -5.67 -6.53
C LYS A 86 14.97 -5.77 -7.02
N ALA A 87 15.16 -5.91 -8.33
CA ALA A 87 16.50 -5.97 -8.92
C ALA A 87 17.31 -4.68 -8.67
N ILE A 88 16.68 -3.50 -8.76
CA ILE A 88 17.31 -2.22 -8.43
C ILE A 88 17.68 -2.17 -6.94
N PHE A 89 16.75 -2.54 -6.07
CA PHE A 89 16.96 -2.50 -4.62
C PHE A 89 18.05 -3.47 -4.16
N ASP A 90 18.13 -4.65 -4.77
CA ASP A 90 19.22 -5.60 -4.51
C ASP A 90 20.59 -5.06 -4.90
N GLN A 91 20.69 -4.34 -6.02
CA GLN A 91 21.93 -3.68 -6.45
C GLN A 91 22.35 -2.56 -5.50
N PHE A 92 21.39 -1.87 -4.89
CA PHE A 92 21.64 -0.85 -3.86
C PHE A 92 21.77 -1.43 -2.45
N HIS A 93 21.69 -2.76 -2.30
CA HIS A 93 21.68 -3.45 -1.01
C HIS A 93 20.56 -2.97 -0.06
N LEU A 94 19.43 -2.55 -0.63
CA LEU A 94 18.23 -2.16 0.09
C LEU A 94 17.33 -3.38 0.30
N GLN A 95 17.00 -3.65 1.57
CA GLN A 95 15.99 -4.65 1.88
C GLN A 95 14.63 -4.16 1.38
N SER A 96 13.87 -5.05 0.73
CA SER A 96 12.53 -4.74 0.27
C SER A 96 11.56 -5.90 0.50
N PHE A 97 10.28 -5.56 0.67
CA PHE A 97 9.18 -6.49 0.87
C PHE A 97 8.09 -6.25 -0.16
N VAL A 98 7.23 -7.23 -0.39
CA VAL A 98 6.15 -7.14 -1.37
C VAL A 98 4.88 -7.75 -0.81
N LYS A 99 3.74 -7.16 -1.17
CA LYS A 99 2.41 -7.69 -0.86
C LYS A 99 1.44 -7.44 -1.99
N THR A 100 0.39 -8.24 -2.05
CA THR A 100 -0.79 -7.87 -2.86
C THR A 100 -1.51 -6.68 -2.21
N SER A 101 -2.16 -5.83 -3.01
CA SER A 101 -2.99 -4.75 -2.47
C SER A 101 -4.37 -5.24 -1.99
N GLY A 102 -4.70 -6.52 -2.21
CA GLY A 102 -6.05 -7.07 -2.12
C GLY A 102 -7.01 -6.51 -3.19
N GLY A 103 -6.52 -5.66 -4.09
CA GLY A 103 -7.24 -5.20 -5.26
C GLY A 103 -6.67 -5.84 -6.52
N LYS A 104 -6.31 -5.00 -7.48
CA LYS A 104 -5.76 -5.44 -8.76
C LYS A 104 -4.23 -5.31 -8.87
N GLY A 105 -3.52 -4.99 -7.79
CA GLY A 105 -2.12 -4.54 -7.85
C GLY A 105 -1.21 -5.15 -6.78
N LEU A 106 0.05 -4.72 -6.82
CA LEU A 106 1.10 -5.07 -5.85
C LEU A 106 1.63 -3.82 -5.16
N GLN A 107 2.20 -3.99 -3.98
CA GLN A 107 2.84 -2.92 -3.23
C GLN A 107 4.23 -3.38 -2.80
N VAL A 108 5.25 -2.58 -3.11
CA VAL A 108 6.65 -2.86 -2.76
C VAL A 108 7.11 -1.87 -1.71
N TYR A 109 7.68 -2.39 -0.62
CA TYR A 109 8.06 -1.65 0.57
C TYR A 109 9.57 -1.64 0.76
N ILE A 110 10.11 -0.53 1.23
CA ILE A 110 11.49 -0.41 1.74
C ILE A 110 11.42 0.22 3.13
N PRO A 111 11.87 -0.47 4.19
CA PRO A 111 11.92 0.10 5.52
C PRO A 111 12.98 1.21 5.58
N LEU A 112 12.71 2.24 6.37
CA LEU A 112 13.59 3.38 6.60
C LEU A 112 14.03 3.42 8.06
N PRO A 113 15.22 3.96 8.34
CA PRO A 113 15.60 4.30 9.70
C PRO A 113 14.70 5.40 10.25
N ASP A 114 14.32 5.25 11.53
CA ASP A 114 13.49 6.20 12.27
C ASP A 114 14.01 7.64 12.15
N ASP A 115 13.09 8.57 11.92
CA ASP A 115 13.30 10.02 11.95
C ASP A 115 14.51 10.54 11.14
N THR A 116 14.83 9.88 10.03
CA THR A 116 16.00 10.22 9.21
C THR A 116 15.65 10.92 7.90
N PHE A 117 14.60 10.51 7.20
CA PHE A 117 14.26 11.01 5.86
C PHE A 117 12.88 11.63 5.83
N SER A 118 12.76 12.86 5.31
CA SER A 118 11.45 13.48 5.15
C SER A 118 10.69 12.91 3.94
N TYR A 119 9.41 13.27 3.79
CA TYR A 119 8.65 12.90 2.60
C TYR A 119 9.26 13.49 1.32
N GLU A 120 9.86 14.69 1.38
CA GLU A 120 10.58 15.30 0.26
C GLU A 120 11.80 14.49 -0.15
N ASP A 121 12.59 14.02 0.82
CA ASP A 121 13.78 13.19 0.54
C ASP A 121 13.38 11.88 -0.14
N ILE A 122 12.36 11.20 0.39
CA ILE A 122 11.84 9.94 -0.15
C ILE A 122 11.28 10.14 -1.55
N ARG A 123 10.58 11.25 -1.78
CA ARG A 123 9.99 11.56 -3.09
C ARG A 123 11.05 11.62 -4.19
N ILE A 124 12.22 12.18 -3.92
CA ILE A 124 13.34 12.21 -4.88
C ILE A 124 13.74 10.77 -5.26
N PHE A 125 13.84 9.87 -4.28
CA PHE A 125 14.17 8.48 -4.53
C PHE A 125 13.08 7.73 -5.32
N ILE A 126 11.80 7.91 -4.95
CA ILE A 126 10.67 7.31 -5.67
C ILE A 126 10.65 7.81 -7.13
N GLU A 127 10.79 9.13 -7.35
CA GLU A 127 10.82 9.72 -8.69
C GLU A 127 11.96 9.15 -9.53
N PHE A 128 13.16 9.00 -8.95
CA PHE A 128 14.30 8.38 -9.61
C PHE A 128 14.00 6.94 -10.06
N VAL A 129 13.50 6.09 -9.16
CA VAL A 129 13.18 4.68 -9.47
C VAL A 129 12.10 4.59 -10.56
N CYS A 130 11.05 5.38 -10.44
CA CYS A 130 9.95 5.41 -11.42
C CYS A 130 10.43 5.84 -12.81
N HIS A 131 11.23 6.91 -12.91
CA HIS A 131 11.79 7.35 -14.19
C HIS A 131 12.77 6.34 -14.77
N PHE A 132 13.66 5.79 -13.95
CA PHE A 132 14.61 4.77 -14.39
C PHE A 132 13.90 3.55 -15.00
N ILE A 133 12.86 3.04 -14.34
CA ILE A 133 12.06 1.91 -14.88
C ILE A 133 11.34 2.31 -16.17
N CYS A 134 10.79 3.52 -16.27
CA CYS A 134 10.17 4.00 -17.51
C CYS A 134 11.15 4.16 -18.66
N GLU A 135 12.40 4.55 -18.39
CA GLU A 135 13.46 4.64 -19.39
C GLU A 135 13.92 3.27 -19.88
N GLN A 136 14.00 2.29 -18.98
CA GLN A 136 14.35 0.91 -19.35
C GLN A 136 13.23 0.22 -20.13
N GLU A 137 11.97 0.41 -19.74
CA GLU A 137 10.81 -0.27 -20.36
C GLU A 137 9.69 0.72 -20.74
N PRO A 138 9.94 1.62 -21.70
CA PRO A 138 8.99 2.67 -22.06
C PRO A 138 7.72 2.15 -22.70
N HIS A 139 7.67 0.86 -23.06
CA HIS A 139 6.51 0.22 -23.68
C HIS A 139 5.51 -0.28 -22.63
N TRP A 140 5.96 -0.55 -21.40
CA TRP A 140 5.15 -1.17 -20.35
C TRP A 140 4.81 -0.20 -19.21
N PHE A 141 5.68 0.78 -18.94
CA PHE A 141 5.52 1.71 -17.82
C PHE A 141 5.45 3.16 -18.27
N THR A 142 4.81 3.99 -17.44
CA THR A 142 4.74 5.43 -17.68
C THR A 142 4.56 6.20 -16.37
N THR A 143 5.07 7.43 -16.32
CA THR A 143 4.76 8.43 -15.29
C THR A 143 3.72 9.46 -15.76
N GLU A 144 3.06 9.23 -16.91
CA GLU A 144 2.01 10.10 -17.44
C GLU A 144 0.76 10.08 -16.56
N ARG A 145 0.40 11.24 -16.02
CA ARG A 145 -0.72 11.43 -15.10
C ARG A 145 -2.07 11.25 -15.80
N LEU A 146 -2.21 11.66 -17.06
CA LEU A 146 -3.48 11.57 -17.78
C LEU A 146 -3.74 10.14 -18.27
N LYS A 147 -4.75 9.47 -17.68
CA LYS A 147 -5.11 8.07 -18.03
C LYS A 147 -5.27 7.84 -19.54
N LYS A 148 -5.85 8.80 -20.27
CA LYS A 148 -6.04 8.76 -21.73
C LYS A 148 -4.73 8.69 -22.54
N ASN A 149 -3.62 9.16 -21.97
CA ASN A 149 -2.30 9.20 -22.62
C ASN A 149 -1.42 8.00 -22.22
N ARG A 150 -1.88 7.13 -21.31
CA ARG A 150 -1.08 6.02 -20.78
C ARG A 150 -0.98 4.83 -21.74
N ASN A 151 -1.90 4.71 -22.72
CA ASN A 151 -1.90 3.64 -23.72
C ASN A 151 -1.78 2.22 -23.10
N ASN A 152 -2.58 1.92 -22.07
CA ASN A 152 -2.56 0.66 -21.30
C ASN A 152 -1.24 0.31 -20.58
N LYS A 153 -0.30 1.25 -20.46
CA LYS A 153 0.89 1.10 -19.62
C LYS A 153 0.51 1.18 -18.15
N LEU A 154 1.30 0.53 -17.30
CA LEU A 154 1.19 0.68 -15.85
C LEU A 154 1.75 2.05 -15.45
N TYR A 155 0.96 2.77 -14.65
CA TYR A 155 1.31 4.09 -14.15
C TYR A 155 2.13 3.95 -12.88
N LEU A 156 3.37 4.42 -12.91
CA LEU A 156 4.23 4.49 -11.74
C LEU A 156 4.00 5.84 -11.05
N ASP A 157 3.09 5.85 -10.08
CA ASP A 157 2.69 7.07 -9.36
C ASP A 157 3.65 7.38 -8.22
N TYR A 158 4.52 8.37 -8.42
CA TYR A 158 5.44 8.85 -7.39
C TYR A 158 4.81 9.89 -6.43
N VAL A 159 3.52 10.21 -6.58
CA VAL A 159 2.82 11.26 -5.83
C VAL A 159 1.95 10.70 -4.69
N GLN A 160 1.61 9.41 -4.70
CA GLN A 160 0.73 8.81 -3.67
C GLN A 160 1.41 8.67 -2.30
N HIS A 161 2.74 8.64 -2.26
CA HIS A 161 3.50 8.59 -1.02
C HIS A 161 3.72 10.02 -0.52
N GLY A 162 3.10 10.37 0.59
CA GLY A 162 3.11 11.72 1.13
C GLY A 162 2.40 11.82 2.47
N GLU A 163 2.61 12.93 3.16
CA GLU A 163 2.02 13.19 4.48
C GLU A 163 0.48 13.14 4.44
N GLY A 164 -0.12 12.52 5.47
CA GLY A 164 -1.57 12.37 5.60
C GLY A 164 -2.22 11.36 4.63
N LYS A 165 -1.44 10.77 3.73
CA LYS A 165 -1.87 9.63 2.89
C LYS A 165 -1.81 8.34 3.69
N THR A 166 -2.63 7.39 3.29
CA THR A 166 -2.73 6.08 3.91
C THR A 166 -2.71 5.00 2.85
N ILE A 167 -2.26 3.82 3.24
CA ILE A 167 -2.25 2.63 2.42
C ILE A 167 -2.88 1.46 3.17
N ILE A 168 -3.47 0.53 2.42
CA ILE A 168 -4.07 -0.67 3.00
C ILE A 168 -3.02 -1.45 3.81
N ALA A 169 -3.35 -1.73 5.07
CA ALA A 169 -2.47 -2.45 5.99
C ALA A 169 -2.24 -3.90 5.51
N PRO A 170 -1.06 -4.49 5.81
CA PRO A 170 -0.86 -5.93 5.66
C PRO A 170 -1.97 -6.74 6.34
N TYR A 171 -2.43 -7.81 5.68
CA TYR A 171 -3.53 -8.68 6.10
C TYR A 171 -4.91 -8.02 6.22
N SER A 172 -5.05 -6.75 5.86
CA SER A 172 -6.38 -6.14 5.79
C SER A 172 -7.20 -6.76 4.66
N PRO A 173 -8.49 -7.06 4.91
CA PRO A 173 -9.43 -7.35 3.84
C PRO A 173 -9.70 -6.13 2.96
N ARG A 174 -10.30 -6.41 1.81
CA ARG A 174 -10.85 -5.43 0.88
C ARG A 174 -12.34 -5.65 0.70
N GLY A 175 -13.08 -4.56 0.58
CA GLY A 175 -14.53 -4.55 0.36
C GLY A 175 -14.98 -4.95 -1.04
N ASN A 176 -14.33 -5.96 -1.63
CA ASN A 176 -14.70 -6.52 -2.93
C ASN A 176 -15.47 -7.85 -2.76
N GLU A 177 -16.17 -8.26 -3.81
CA GLU A 177 -17.03 -9.46 -3.79
C GLU A 177 -16.28 -10.75 -3.46
N GLN A 178 -14.97 -10.79 -3.75
CA GLN A 178 -14.12 -11.96 -3.52
C GLN A 178 -13.51 -11.98 -2.10
N GLY A 179 -13.67 -10.91 -1.31
CA GLY A 179 -13.07 -10.78 0.02
C GLY A 179 -11.55 -10.91 0.00
N LEU A 180 -10.89 -10.29 -0.97
CA LEU A 180 -9.44 -10.38 -1.13
C LEU A 180 -8.69 -9.70 0.01
N ILE A 181 -7.50 -10.21 0.32
CA ILE A 181 -6.63 -9.76 1.41
C ILE A 181 -5.37 -9.12 0.84
N ALA A 182 -4.94 -8.00 1.45
CA ALA A 182 -3.66 -7.37 1.16
C ALA A 182 -2.50 -8.19 1.77
N THR A 183 -2.07 -9.23 1.06
CA THR A 183 -1.31 -10.35 1.61
C THR A 183 0.18 -10.17 1.40
N PRO A 184 1.01 -10.11 2.46
CA PRO A 184 2.46 -10.17 2.35
C PRO A 184 2.92 -11.45 1.66
N LEU A 185 3.92 -11.30 0.78
CA LEU A 185 4.47 -12.39 -0.02
C LEU A 185 5.98 -12.45 0.18
N LYS A 186 6.53 -13.64 -0.01
CA LYS A 186 7.95 -13.80 -0.28
C LYS A 186 8.24 -13.48 -1.75
N TRP A 187 9.45 -13.03 -2.04
CA TRP A 187 9.84 -12.67 -3.40
C TRP A 187 9.85 -13.86 -4.37
N ASP A 188 10.04 -15.09 -3.90
CA ASP A 188 9.96 -16.31 -4.71
C ASP A 188 8.52 -16.70 -5.09
N GLU A 189 7.51 -16.11 -4.44
CA GLU A 189 6.10 -16.25 -4.80
C GLU A 189 5.69 -15.25 -5.91
N VAL A 190 6.50 -14.22 -6.18
CA VAL A 190 6.22 -13.19 -7.19
C VAL A 190 6.74 -13.64 -8.55
N GLY A 191 5.82 -14.07 -9.42
CA GLY A 191 6.12 -14.48 -10.79
C GLY A 191 4.86 -14.72 -11.63
N ASP A 192 4.99 -15.35 -12.79
CA ASP A 192 3.90 -15.46 -13.78
C ASP A 192 2.63 -16.18 -13.29
N SER A 193 2.74 -17.04 -12.28
CA SER A 193 1.62 -17.82 -11.76
C SER A 193 0.78 -17.08 -10.71
N ILE A 194 1.25 -15.94 -10.21
CA ILE A 194 0.54 -15.22 -9.16
C ILE A 194 -0.61 -14.40 -9.73
N ILE A 195 -1.80 -14.54 -9.12
CA ILE A 195 -2.97 -13.71 -9.41
C ILE A 195 -3.63 -13.27 -8.10
N PRO A 196 -4.29 -12.10 -8.05
CA PRO A 196 -4.91 -11.59 -6.82
C PRO A 196 -5.92 -12.57 -6.20
N ASP A 197 -6.67 -13.30 -7.03
CA ASP A 197 -7.74 -14.23 -6.64
C ASP A 197 -7.27 -15.41 -5.77
N LEU A 198 -5.96 -15.67 -5.68
CA LEU A 198 -5.41 -16.69 -4.79
C LEU A 198 -5.48 -16.27 -3.31
N PHE A 199 -5.64 -14.98 -3.03
CA PHE A 199 -5.50 -14.39 -1.70
C PHE A 199 -6.83 -13.90 -1.14
N THR A 200 -7.80 -14.79 -1.04
CA THR A 200 -9.10 -14.51 -0.41
C THR A 200 -9.01 -14.66 1.11
N MET A 201 -9.97 -14.09 1.83
CA MET A 201 -10.12 -14.24 3.27
C MET A 201 -10.11 -15.71 3.69
N GLN A 202 -10.79 -16.59 2.95
CA GLN A 202 -10.88 -18.03 3.25
C GLN A 202 -9.55 -18.77 3.08
N THR A 203 -8.66 -18.27 2.23
CA THR A 203 -7.36 -18.89 1.96
C THR A 203 -6.27 -18.36 2.90
N VAL A 204 -6.37 -17.08 3.31
CA VAL A 204 -5.30 -16.37 4.02
C VAL A 204 -5.53 -16.28 5.53
N LEU A 205 -6.78 -16.13 5.99
CA LEU A 205 -7.17 -15.94 7.40
C LEU A 205 -7.87 -17.18 7.96
#